data_AF-A0A0A9YEE9-F1
#
_entry.id   AF-A0A0A9YEE9-F1
#
_cell.length_a   1.000
_cell.length_b   1.000
_cell.length_c   1.000
_cell.angle_alpha   90.00
_cell.angle_beta   90.00
_cell.angle_gamma   90.00
#
_symmetry.space_group_name_H-M   'P 1'
#
loop_
_entity.id
_entity.type
_entity.pdbx_description
1 polymer ?
#
loop_
_entity_poly.entity_id
_entity_poly.type
_entity_poly.pdbx_seq_one_letter_code
_entity_poly.pdbx_strand_id
1 'polypeptide(L)'
;PTAIQYENKYYQGLNGSNTAKNGDIHVSKLKFRSVSLSDSGIYACGAVNEAGIQYREARLMVTPVAKRIPPSAPPGPWKATLFGCAAGFLVVLMTSLCCVRLARSSCSCRKSRASPPRVQGLHRRPPPPRQIWSPEPETS
;
A
#
# COMPACT_ATOMS: atom_id res chain seq x y z
N PRO A 1 -5.25 10.77 57.19
CA PRO A 1 -5.58 11.91 56.30
C PRO A 1 -6.30 12.96 57.14
N THR A 2 -5.90 14.22 57.05
CA THR A 2 -6.60 15.32 57.75
C THR A 2 -7.90 15.61 57.01
N ALA A 3 -9.01 15.65 57.74
CA ALA A 3 -10.32 16.03 57.20
C ALA A 3 -10.74 17.35 57.84
N ILE A 4 -11.32 18.25 57.05
CA ILE A 4 -11.81 19.55 57.48
C ILE A 4 -13.32 19.58 57.24
N GLN A 5 -14.09 20.01 58.23
CA GLN A 5 -15.52 20.25 58.07
C GLN A 5 -15.77 21.76 57.92
N TYR A 6 -16.47 22.16 56.87
CA TYR A 6 -16.84 23.55 56.61
C TYR A 6 -18.18 23.62 55.91
N GLU A 7 -19.09 24.50 56.36
CA GLU A 7 -20.47 24.61 55.86
C GLU A 7 -21.16 23.24 55.69
N ASN A 8 -21.08 22.39 56.73
CA ASN A 8 -21.65 21.03 56.74
C ASN A 8 -21.11 20.07 55.66
N LYS A 9 -20.02 20.43 54.98
CA LYS A 9 -19.30 19.56 54.04
C LYS A 9 -17.99 19.06 54.65
N TYR A 10 -17.58 17.85 54.27
CA TYR A 10 -16.30 17.26 54.66
C TYR A 10 -15.32 17.31 53.49
N TYR A 11 -14.14 17.86 53.74
CA TYR A 11 -13.05 17.97 52.79
C TYR A 11 -11.88 17.12 53.25
N GLN A 12 -11.35 16.30 52.34
CA GLN A 12 -10.12 15.57 52.57
C GLN A 12 -8.93 16.45 52.21
N GLY A 13 -7.96 16.58 53.11
CA GLY A 13 -6.68 17.22 52.84
C GLY A 13 -5.90 16.45 51.78
N LEU A 14 -5.39 17.18 50.77
CA LEU A 14 -4.63 16.61 49.66
C LEU A 14 -3.12 16.77 49.92
N ASN A 15 -2.39 15.67 49.86
CA ASN A 15 -0.92 15.66 49.95
C ASN A 15 -0.31 16.11 48.62
N GLY A 16 -0.36 17.42 48.32
CA GLY A 16 0.13 17.91 47.03
C GLY A 16 0.17 19.43 46.82
N SER A 17 -0.07 20.21 47.87
CA SER A 17 -0.02 21.67 47.75
C SER A 17 1.39 22.21 47.93
N ASN A 18 1.96 22.84 46.90
CA ASN A 18 3.16 23.67 47.06
C ASN A 18 2.72 25.03 47.61
N THR A 19 3.15 25.35 48.83
CA THR A 19 2.93 26.66 49.43
C THR A 19 4.13 27.56 49.17
N ALA A 20 3.90 28.70 48.51
CA ALA A 20 4.89 29.76 48.33
C ALA A 20 4.48 30.99 49.14
N LYS A 21 5.47 31.69 49.70
CA LYS A 21 5.28 32.96 50.39
C LYS A 21 6.09 34.04 49.68
N ASN A 22 5.46 35.17 49.38
CA ASN A 22 6.13 36.35 48.86
C ASN A 22 5.68 37.57 49.67
N GLY A 23 6.52 38.02 50.62
CA GLY A 23 6.10 38.99 51.64
C GLY A 23 4.90 38.47 52.44
N ASP A 24 3.80 39.23 52.42
CA ASP A 24 2.55 38.89 53.11
C ASP A 24 1.60 38.01 52.27
N ILE A 25 1.98 37.71 51.03
CA ILE A 25 1.16 36.90 50.12
C ILE A 25 1.50 35.42 50.30
N HIS A 26 0.50 34.62 50.66
CA HIS A 26 0.58 33.16 50.71
C HIS A 26 -0.15 32.55 49.50
N VAL A 27 0.52 31.66 48.79
CA VAL A 27 -0.03 30.98 47.61
C VAL A 27 0.07 29.47 47.78
N SER A 28 -1.05 28.77 47.71
CA SER A 28 -1.09 27.31 47.71
C SER A 28 -1.43 26.80 46.30
N LYS A 29 -0.57 25.96 45.72
CA LYS A 29 -0.77 25.39 44.37
C LYS A 29 -0.86 23.87 44.42
N LEU A 30 -2.00 23.33 43.99
CA LEU A 30 -2.20 21.89 43.75
C LEU A 30 -1.84 21.55 42.30
N LYS A 31 -0.96 20.56 42.09
CA LYS A 31 -0.56 20.09 40.76
C LYS A 31 -0.68 18.57 40.65
N PHE A 32 -1.46 18.10 39.69
CA PHE A 32 -1.56 16.68 39.35
C PHE A 32 -0.42 16.30 38.38
N ARG A 33 0.37 15.26 38.70
CA ARG A 33 1.42 14.74 37.80
C ARG A 33 0.89 13.68 36.84
N SER A 34 -0.09 12.92 37.30
CA SER A 34 -0.84 11.92 36.55
C SER A 34 -2.29 12.05 36.99
N VAL A 35 -3.22 11.99 36.04
CA VAL A 35 -4.65 12.19 36.29
C VAL A 35 -5.40 10.93 35.88
N SER A 36 -6.31 10.50 36.74
CA SER A 36 -7.17 9.34 36.62
C SER A 36 -8.64 9.77 36.75
N LEU A 37 -9.58 8.91 36.37
CA LEU A 37 -11.01 9.23 36.49
C LEU A 37 -11.42 9.50 37.95
N SER A 38 -10.77 8.84 38.92
CA SER A 38 -10.99 9.04 40.36
C SER A 38 -10.54 10.40 40.89
N ASP A 39 -9.76 11.18 40.11
CA ASP A 39 -9.42 12.56 40.47
C ASP A 39 -10.55 13.55 40.13
N SER A 40 -11.66 13.09 39.53
CA SER A 40 -12.81 13.97 39.29
C SER A 40 -13.52 14.30 40.61
N GLY A 41 -13.83 15.57 40.84
CA GLY A 41 -14.47 15.98 42.08
C GLY A 41 -14.53 17.48 42.28
N ILE A 42 -15.00 17.89 43.47
CA ILE A 42 -14.98 19.27 43.93
C ILE A 42 -13.72 19.48 44.78
N TYR A 43 -12.95 20.50 44.43
CA TYR A 43 -11.74 20.90 45.11
C TYR A 43 -11.97 22.26 45.75
N ALA A 44 -11.54 22.44 47.00
CA ALA A 44 -11.63 23.70 47.71
C ALA A 44 -10.23 24.25 48.00
N CYS A 45 -10.06 25.56 47.79
CA CYS A 45 -8.93 26.31 48.30
C CYS A 45 -9.44 27.20 49.43
N GLY A 46 -8.89 27.00 50.63
CA GLY A 46 -9.25 27.75 51.83
C GLY A 46 -8.01 28.39 52.45
N ALA A 47 -8.19 29.60 52.97
CA ALA A 47 -7.21 30.31 53.79
C ALA A 47 -7.86 30.67 55.14
N VAL A 48 -7.09 30.50 56.21
CA VAL A 48 -7.54 30.75 57.58
C VAL A 48 -6.54 31.69 58.25
N ASN A 49 -7.03 32.76 58.87
CA ASN A 49 -6.28 33.65 59.74
C ASN A 49 -7.15 34.10 60.93
N GLU A 50 -6.64 34.99 61.76
CA GLU A 50 -7.35 35.50 62.95
C GLU A 50 -8.64 36.25 62.62
N ALA A 51 -8.76 36.82 61.41
CA ALA A 51 -9.98 37.50 60.96
C ALA A 51 -11.06 36.52 60.46
N GLY A 52 -10.70 35.27 60.19
CA GLY A 52 -11.64 34.21 59.82
C GLY A 52 -11.15 33.32 58.67
N ILE A 53 -12.13 32.80 57.93
CA ILE A 53 -11.92 31.80 56.88
C ILE A 53 -12.44 32.36 55.55
N GLN A 54 -11.61 32.29 54.51
CA GLN A 54 -12.02 32.55 53.13
C GLN A 54 -11.81 31.27 52.32
N TYR A 55 -12.81 30.90 51.51
CA TYR A 55 -12.77 29.68 50.73
C TYR A 55 -13.37 29.85 49.33
N ARG A 56 -12.91 29.03 48.39
CA ARG A 56 -13.42 28.93 47.02
C ARG A 56 -13.39 27.48 46.54
N GLU A 57 -14.47 27.05 45.90
CA GLU A 57 -14.60 25.72 45.30
C GLU A 57 -14.42 25.77 43.78
N ALA A 58 -13.87 24.70 43.21
CA ALA A 58 -13.77 24.47 41.78
C ALA A 58 -14.03 22.99 41.45
N ARG A 59 -14.67 22.72 40.31
CA ARG A 59 -14.96 21.35 39.85
C ARG A 59 -13.90 20.88 38.85
N LEU A 60 -13.30 19.73 39.11
CA LEU A 60 -12.42 19.02 38.19
C LEU A 60 -13.19 17.87 37.54
N MET A 61 -13.24 17.84 36.20
CA MET A 61 -13.82 16.75 35.42
C MET A 61 -12.74 16.12 34.55
N VAL A 62 -12.54 14.81 34.70
CA VAL A 62 -11.57 14.04 33.93
C VAL A 62 -12.32 13.19 32.91
N THR A 63 -11.96 13.31 31.63
CA THR A 63 -12.55 12.53 30.55
C THR A 63 -11.52 11.57 29.94
N PRO A 64 -11.92 10.35 29.56
CA PRO A 64 -11.01 9.43 28.89
C PRO A 64 -10.59 9.98 27.54
N VAL A 65 -9.30 9.89 27.23
CA VAL A 65 -8.80 10.17 25.89
C VAL A 65 -9.06 8.95 25.02
N ALA A 66 -9.86 9.11 23.97
CA ALA A 66 -9.97 8.07 22.95
C ALA A 66 -8.58 7.82 22.36
N LYS A 67 -8.08 6.59 22.45
CA LYS A 67 -6.83 6.21 21.78
C LYS A 67 -6.98 6.56 20.31
N ARG A 68 -6.14 7.49 19.81
CA ARG A 68 -6.06 7.75 18.38
C ARG A 68 -5.53 6.48 17.73
N ILE A 69 -6.41 5.74 17.05
CA ILE A 69 -5.97 4.70 16.12
C ILE A 69 -5.27 5.48 15.00
N PRO A 70 -3.97 5.24 14.75
CA PRO A 70 -3.31 5.86 13.61
C PRO A 70 -4.12 5.51 12.35
N PRO A 71 -4.32 6.46 11.41
CA PRO A 71 -5.04 6.16 10.19
C PRO A 71 -4.40 4.94 9.53
N SER A 72 -5.20 3.90 9.28
CA SER A 72 -4.75 2.72 8.54
C SER A 72 -4.15 3.19 7.23
N ALA A 73 -2.93 2.72 6.92
CA ALA A 73 -2.23 3.09 5.69
C ALA A 73 -3.15 2.94 4.47
N PRO A 74 -3.06 3.85 3.47
CA PRO A 74 -3.89 3.77 2.29
C PRO A 74 -3.70 2.39 1.62
N PRO A 75 -4.79 1.75 1.15
CA PRO A 75 -4.67 0.47 0.46
C PRO A 75 -3.74 0.62 -0.74
N GLY A 76 -2.69 -0.21 -0.79
CA GLY A 76 -1.70 -0.16 -1.86
C GLY A 76 -2.30 -0.45 -3.25
N PRO A 77 -1.59 -0.12 -4.35
CA PRO A 77 -2.11 -0.21 -5.72
C PRO A 77 -2.25 -1.65 -6.26
N TRP A 78 -2.19 -2.67 -5.39
CA TRP A 78 -2.17 -4.08 -5.77
C TRP A 78 -3.36 -4.48 -6.66
N LYS A 79 -4.52 -3.84 -6.48
CA LYS A 79 -5.69 -4.06 -7.33
C LYS A 79 -5.44 -3.60 -8.77
N ALA A 80 -4.87 -2.41 -8.96
CA ALA A 80 -4.54 -1.87 -10.28
C ALA A 80 -3.45 -2.71 -10.97
N THR A 81 -2.43 -3.16 -10.22
CA THR A 81 -1.40 -4.07 -10.71
C THR A 81 -1.99 -5.40 -11.18
N LEU A 82 -2.93 -5.98 -10.43
CA LEU A 82 -3.57 -7.26 -10.77
C LEU A 82 -4.38 -7.16 -12.08
N PHE A 83 -5.20 -6.12 -12.23
CA PHE A 83 -5.98 -5.89 -13.45
C PHE A 83 -5.10 -5.60 -14.67
N GLY A 84 -4.04 -4.82 -14.51
CA GLY A 84 -3.08 -4.53 -15.58
C GLY A 84 -2.38 -5.79 -16.09
N CYS A 85 -1.91 -6.65 -15.18
CA CYS A 85 -1.29 -7.92 -15.55
C CYS A 85 -2.28 -8.83 -16.30
N ALA A 86 -3.50 -9.01 -15.78
CA ALA A 86 -4.51 -9.86 -16.41
C ALA A 86 -4.86 -9.38 -17.84
N ALA A 87 -5.07 -8.07 -18.03
CA ALA A 87 -5.35 -7.50 -19.34
C ALA A 87 -4.18 -7.69 -20.32
N GLY A 88 -2.94 -7.45 -19.87
CA GLY A 88 -1.74 -7.66 -20.70
C GLY A 88 -1.59 -9.11 -21.17
N PHE A 89 -1.79 -10.08 -20.27
CA PHE A 89 -1.76 -11.50 -20.62
C PHE A 89 -2.81 -11.87 -21.69
N LEU A 90 -4.05 -11.38 -21.55
CA LEU A 90 -5.09 -11.64 -22.53
C LEU A 90 -4.75 -11.06 -23.91
N VAL A 91 -4.19 -9.86 -23.99
CA VAL A 91 -3.76 -9.24 -25.25
C VAL A 91 -2.63 -10.06 -25.91
N VAL A 92 -1.66 -10.54 -25.14
CA VAL A 92 -0.56 -11.38 -25.66
C VAL A 92 -1.09 -12.73 -26.16
N LEU A 93 -2.03 -13.35 -25.44
CA LEU A 93 -2.68 -14.59 -25.88
C LEU A 93 -3.49 -14.38 -27.16
N MET A 94 -4.25 -13.29 -27.26
CA MET A 94 -5.05 -13.00 -28.45
C MET A 94 -4.18 -12.65 -29.67
N THR A 95 -3.11 -11.87 -29.48
CA THR A 95 -2.19 -11.52 -30.57
C THR A 95 -1.40 -12.74 -31.04
N SER A 96 -0.89 -13.59 -30.14
CA SER A 96 -0.20 -14.83 -30.52
C SER A 96 -1.12 -15.81 -31.25
N LEU A 97 -2.35 -16.02 -30.78
CA LEU A 97 -3.36 -16.83 -31.48
C LEU A 97 -3.67 -16.25 -32.86
N CYS A 98 -3.87 -14.93 -32.97
CA CYS A 98 -4.12 -14.26 -34.24
C CYS A 98 -2.94 -14.44 -35.22
N CYS A 99 -1.71 -14.19 -34.77
CA CYS A 99 -0.49 -14.40 -35.55
C CYS A 99 -0.35 -15.86 -36.03
N VAL A 100 -0.64 -16.84 -35.17
CA VAL A 100 -0.59 -18.26 -35.53
C VAL A 100 -1.68 -18.62 -36.54
N ARG A 101 -2.90 -18.09 -36.38
CA ARG A 101 -4.02 -18.31 -37.32
C ARG A 101 -3.73 -17.67 -38.68
N LEU A 102 -3.20 -16.44 -38.69
CA LEU A 102 -2.81 -15.71 -39.90
C LEU A 102 -1.60 -16.35 -40.60
N ALA A 103 -0.61 -16.84 -39.86
CA ALA A 103 0.51 -17.58 -40.44
C ALA A 103 0.05 -18.94 -41.01
N ARG A 104 -0.90 -19.60 -40.34
CA ARG A 104 -1.52 -20.85 -40.85
C ARG A 104 -2.34 -20.60 -42.11
N SER A 105 -3.08 -19.50 -42.21
CA SER A 105 -3.82 -19.15 -43.43
C SER A 105 -2.87 -18.74 -44.57
N SER A 106 -1.80 -18.00 -44.29
CA SER A 106 -0.79 -17.58 -45.28
C SER A 106 0.13 -18.71 -45.76
N CYS A 107 0.22 -19.81 -45.01
CA CYS A 107 0.95 -21.02 -45.43
C CYS A 107 0.14 -21.98 -46.32
N SER A 108 -1.09 -21.65 -46.71
CA SER A 108 -1.84 -22.43 -47.71
C SER A 108 -1.34 -22.29 -49.15
N CYS A 109 -0.30 -21.47 -49.41
CA CYS A 109 0.27 -21.31 -50.76
C CYS A 109 1.69 -21.85 -50.95
N ARG A 110 2.32 -22.54 -49.97
CA ARG A 110 3.70 -23.06 -50.13
C ARG A 110 3.85 -24.58 -49.99
N LYS A 111 2.79 -25.34 -50.26
CA LYS A 111 2.82 -26.82 -50.32
C LYS A 111 2.41 -27.36 -51.70
N SER A 112 2.90 -26.77 -52.80
CA SER A 112 2.78 -27.38 -54.14
C SER A 112 3.98 -27.06 -55.04
N ARG A 113 5.13 -27.71 -54.73
CA ARG A 113 6.11 -28.27 -55.69
C ARG A 113 7.41 -28.62 -54.97
N ALA A 114 7.50 -29.87 -54.53
CA ALA A 114 8.76 -30.57 -54.35
C ALA A 114 8.45 -32.06 -54.50
N SER A 115 8.61 -32.59 -55.72
CA SER A 115 8.50 -34.02 -56.01
C SER A 115 9.85 -34.69 -55.73
N PRO A 116 9.92 -35.86 -55.06
CA PRO A 116 11.13 -36.67 -54.94
C PRO A 116 11.26 -37.66 -56.14
N PRO A 117 12.44 -38.29 -56.35
CA PRO A 117 12.81 -38.88 -57.62
C PRO A 117 12.17 -40.25 -57.85
N ARG A 118 11.95 -40.62 -59.12
CA ARG A 118 11.53 -41.98 -59.49
C ARG A 118 12.54 -42.58 -60.45
N VAL A 119 13.31 -43.54 -59.93
CA VAL A 119 14.16 -44.46 -60.69
C VAL A 119 13.26 -45.60 -61.17
N GLN A 120 13.11 -45.77 -62.49
CA GLN A 120 12.73 -47.05 -63.10
C GLN A 120 13.49 -47.18 -64.43
N GLY A 121 14.30 -48.22 -64.53
CA GLY A 121 15.07 -48.55 -65.72
C GLY A 121 14.36 -49.54 -66.65
N LEU A 122 14.94 -49.65 -67.85
CA LEU A 122 14.92 -50.77 -68.80
C LEU A 122 13.77 -50.84 -69.82
N HIS A 123 14.02 -50.38 -71.07
CA HIS A 123 14.03 -51.26 -72.25
C HIS A 123 14.68 -50.60 -73.48
N ARG A 124 15.57 -51.35 -74.13
CA ARG A 124 16.41 -51.05 -75.32
C ARG A 124 15.65 -50.72 -76.62
N ARG A 125 16.29 -49.96 -77.54
CA ARG A 125 16.68 -50.34 -78.93
C ARG A 125 17.45 -49.20 -79.69
N PRO A 126 18.16 -49.49 -80.82
CA PRO A 126 19.49 -48.94 -81.19
C PRO A 126 19.50 -47.69 -82.12
N PRO A 127 20.69 -47.14 -82.47
CA PRO A 127 20.83 -45.82 -83.09
C PRO A 127 20.81 -45.85 -84.64
N PRO A 128 20.42 -44.75 -85.30
CA PRO A 128 20.72 -44.48 -86.71
C PRO A 128 21.88 -43.45 -86.89
N PRO A 129 22.46 -43.34 -88.11
CA PRO A 129 23.88 -43.06 -88.30
C PRO A 129 24.29 -41.59 -88.47
N ARG A 130 25.60 -41.37 -88.35
CA ARG A 130 26.40 -40.16 -88.69
C ARG A 130 25.98 -39.49 -89.99
N GLN A 131 26.09 -38.15 -90.00
CA GLN A 131 26.57 -37.42 -91.18
C GLN A 131 27.85 -36.63 -90.85
N ILE A 132 28.69 -36.54 -91.86
CA ILE A 132 30.14 -36.30 -91.88
C ILE A 132 30.40 -34.99 -92.61
N TRP A 133 31.33 -34.18 -92.08
CA TRP A 133 32.19 -33.16 -92.74
C TRP A 133 31.46 -31.99 -93.45
N SER A 134 31.89 -30.73 -93.33
CA SER A 134 33.21 -30.22 -93.73
C SER A 134 33.43 -28.77 -93.24
N PRO A 135 34.68 -28.27 -93.25
CA PRO A 135 35.11 -27.11 -92.49
C PRO A 135 35.24 -25.79 -93.31
N GLU A 136 35.47 -24.71 -92.55
CA GLU A 136 36.24 -23.49 -92.90
C GLU A 136 35.67 -22.49 -93.94
N PRO A 137 36.21 -21.25 -94.05
CA PRO A 137 37.29 -20.62 -93.29
C PRO A 137 37.04 -19.18 -92.77
N GLU A 138 37.94 -18.78 -91.86
CA GLU A 138 38.61 -17.47 -91.68
C GLU A 138 37.83 -16.14 -91.79
N THR A 139 38.01 -15.27 -90.78
CA THR A 139 38.86 -14.05 -90.87
C THR A 139 38.64 -13.14 -89.65
N SER A 140 39.70 -12.89 -88.88
CA SER A 140 40.25 -11.55 -88.59
C SER A 140 41.46 -11.62 -87.67
#